data_AF-A0A3M1A621-F1
#
_entry.id   AF-A0A3M1A621-F1
#
_cell.length_a   1.000
_cell.length_b   1.000
_cell.length_c   1.000
_cell.angle_alpha   90.00
_cell.angle_beta   90.00
_cell.angle_gamma   90.00
#
_symmetry.space_group_name_H-M   'P 1'
#
loop_
_entity.id
_entity.type
_entity.pdbx_description
1 polymer ?
#
loop_
_entity_poly.entity_id
_entity_poly.type
_entity_poly.pdbx_seq_one_letter_code
_entity_poly.pdbx_strand_id
1 'polypeptide(L)'
;MPRLRVDLQDGFDGEAVRVELDGTSVFRRENVRTRYQVGLADVIERAVSEGRHVLAIRLPRHNAAWQETIDVKGETHVGVSLSASGTLEVTVEDRPFRYA
;
A
#
# COMPACT_ATOMS: atom_id res chain seq x y z
N MET A 1 -6.95 -18.02 -6.97
CA MET A 1 -7.41 -16.82 -6.25
C MET A 1 -6.59 -15.64 -6.75
N PRO A 2 -7.23 -14.53 -7.13
CA PRO A 2 -6.57 -13.25 -7.40
C PRO A 2 -5.58 -12.84 -6.31
N ARG A 3 -4.62 -11.98 -6.65
CA ARG A 3 -3.62 -11.48 -5.70
C ARG A 3 -3.66 -9.97 -5.65
N LEU A 4 -3.76 -9.44 -4.45
CA LEU A 4 -3.53 -8.03 -4.16
C LEU A 4 -2.12 -7.89 -3.63
N ARG A 5 -1.32 -7.06 -4.31
CA ARG A 5 0.02 -6.68 -3.87
C ARG A 5 0.03 -5.18 -3.58
N VAL A 6 0.42 -4.81 -2.37
CA VAL A 6 0.61 -3.42 -1.97
C VAL A 6 2.11 -3.18 -1.80
N ASP A 7 2.66 -2.31 -2.63
CA ASP A 7 4.05 -1.89 -2.59
C ASP A 7 4.13 -0.54 -1.88
N LEU A 8 4.70 -0.52 -0.68
CA LEU A 8 5.07 0.72 0.00
C LEU A 8 6.37 1.21 -0.62
N GLN A 9 6.29 2.27 -1.40
CA GLN A 9 7.36 2.78 -2.25
C GLN A 9 8.17 3.84 -1.51
N ASP A 10 8.05 5.11 -1.91
CA ASP A 10 8.95 6.19 -1.51
C ASP A 10 8.41 7.06 -0.37
N GLY A 11 9.32 7.80 0.25
CA GLY A 11 9.00 8.87 1.20
C GLY A 11 8.79 8.44 2.65
N PHE A 12 8.86 7.13 2.93
CA PHE A 12 8.80 6.62 4.30
C PHE A 12 10.17 6.77 5.01
N ASP A 13 10.21 7.43 6.17
CA ASP A 13 11.38 7.62 7.05
C ASP A 13 11.10 7.20 8.51
N GLY A 14 10.43 6.07 8.69
CA GLY A 14 10.22 5.44 10.01
C GLY A 14 8.80 5.57 10.51
N GLU A 15 7.83 5.62 9.60
CA GLU A 15 6.41 5.74 9.91
C GLU A 15 5.85 4.43 10.46
N ALA A 16 4.78 4.58 11.24
CA ALA A 16 3.90 3.47 11.54
C ALA A 16 2.90 3.32 10.39
N VAL A 17 2.84 2.15 9.77
CA VAL A 17 1.94 1.87 8.64
C VAL A 17 0.94 0.80 9.04
N ARG A 18 -0.33 1.06 8.75
CA ARG A 18 -1.42 0.09 8.89
C ARG A 18 -2.14 -0.06 7.56
N VAL A 19 -2.34 -1.31 7.14
CA VAL A 19 -3.14 -1.66 5.97
C VAL A 19 -4.28 -2.55 6.41
N GLU A 20 -5.49 -2.19 6.00
CA GLU A 20 -6.72 -2.90 6.25
C GLU A 20 -7.37 -3.26 4.91
N LEU A 21 -7.86 -4.49 4.82
CA LEU A 21 -8.64 -4.98 3.68
C LEU A 21 -10.01 -5.41 4.22
N ASP A 22 -11.08 -4.82 3.68
CA ASP A 22 -12.46 -5.05 4.12
C ASP A 22 -12.63 -4.88 5.65
N GLY A 23 -11.96 -3.87 6.22
CA GLY A 23 -11.96 -3.59 7.66
C GLY A 23 -11.10 -4.55 8.50
N THR A 24 -10.46 -5.56 7.89
CA THR A 24 -9.55 -6.48 8.58
C THR A 24 -8.11 -6.02 8.41
N SER A 25 -7.37 -5.87 9.52
CA SER A 25 -5.96 -5.51 9.46
C SER A 25 -5.14 -6.65 8.82
N VAL A 26 -4.56 -6.39 7.65
CA VAL A 26 -3.74 -7.35 6.90
C VAL A 26 -2.24 -7.09 7.04
N PHE A 27 -1.88 -5.88 7.47
CA PHE A 27 -0.51 -5.48 7.76
C PHE A 27 -0.48 -4.38 8.82
N ARG A 28 0.47 -4.49 9.74
CA ARG A 28 0.81 -3.45 10.70
C ARG A 28 2.29 -3.55 11.01
N ARG A 29 3.03 -2.47 10.75
CA ARG A 29 4.47 -2.39 11.04
C ARG A 29 4.81 -1.00 11.55
N GLU A 30 5.70 -0.97 12.52
CA GLU A 30 6.29 0.25 13.04
C GLU A 30 7.64 0.49 12.34
N ASN A 31 8.05 1.75 12.23
CA ASN A 31 9.35 2.16 11.68
C ASN A 31 9.60 1.70 10.22
N VAL A 32 8.57 1.76 9.36
CA VAL A 32 8.71 1.49 7.92
C VAL A 32 9.58 2.58 7.29
N ARG A 33 10.62 2.17 6.55
CA ARG A 33 11.62 3.07 5.96
C ARG A 33 11.88 2.68 4.52
N THR A 34 11.91 3.67 3.64
CA THR A 34 12.24 3.51 2.22
C THR A 34 13.70 3.09 2.10
N ARG A 35 13.96 2.00 1.36
CA ARG A 35 15.31 1.68 0.91
C ARG A 35 15.57 2.43 -0.38
N TYR A 36 16.18 3.61 -0.30
CA TYR A 36 16.41 4.49 -1.45
C TYR A 36 17.14 3.83 -2.62
N GLN A 37 17.93 2.79 -2.38
CA GLN A 37 18.60 2.01 -3.43
C GLN A 37 17.63 1.32 -4.40
N VAL A 38 16.40 1.05 -3.96
CA VAL A 38 15.39 0.28 -4.70
C VAL A 38 13.99 0.91 -4.70
N GLY A 39 13.84 2.13 -4.15
CA GLY A 39 12.56 2.85 -4.06
C GLY A 39 11.45 2.08 -3.34
N LEU A 40 11.80 1.22 -2.38
CA LEU A 40 10.85 0.29 -1.77
C LEU A 40 11.06 0.20 -0.26
N ALA A 41 10.01 0.56 0.47
CA ALA A 41 9.92 0.41 1.91
C ALA A 41 9.48 -1.02 2.30
N ASP A 42 8.38 -1.51 1.73
CA ASP A 42 7.83 -2.83 2.08
C ASP A 42 6.88 -3.37 1.03
N VAL A 43 6.54 -4.65 1.15
CA VAL A 43 5.62 -5.34 0.26
C VAL A 43 4.62 -6.16 1.07
N ILE A 44 3.34 -5.98 0.76
CA ILE A 44 2.26 -6.79 1.32
C ILE A 44 1.60 -7.56 0.20
N GLU A 45 1.60 -8.89 0.29
CA GLU A 45 0.89 -9.76 -0.64
C GLU A 45 -0.21 -10.54 0.07
N ARG A 46 -1.42 -10.52 -0.51
CA ARG A 46 -2.57 -11.27 -0.02
C ARG A 46 -3.31 -11.93 -1.17
N ALA A 47 -3.65 -13.20 -0.99
CA ALA A 47 -4.65 -13.86 -1.81
C ALA A 47 -6.02 -13.30 -1.42
N VAL A 48 -6.78 -12.83 -2.40
CA VAL A 48 -8.09 -12.22 -2.19
C VAL A 48 -9.10 -12.85 -3.13
N SER A 49 -10.39 -12.69 -2.81
CA SER A 49 -11.48 -13.05 -3.71
C SER A 49 -11.43 -12.17 -4.96
N GLU A 50 -12.07 -12.63 -6.03
CA GLU A 50 -12.37 -11.72 -7.13
C GLU A 50 -13.50 -10.76 -6.73
N GLY A 51 -13.39 -9.50 -7.13
CA GLY A 51 -14.43 -8.48 -6.95
C GLY A 51 -13.97 -7.25 -6.19
N ARG A 52 -14.94 -6.53 -5.61
CA ARG A 52 -14.70 -5.25 -4.94
C ARG A 52 -14.23 -5.44 -3.51
N HIS A 53 -13.12 -4.80 -3.18
CA HIS A 53 -12.54 -4.79 -1.84
C HIS A 53 -12.29 -3.35 -1.37
N VAL A 54 -12.50 -3.09 -0.09
CA VAL A 54 -12.15 -1.81 0.52
C VAL A 54 -10.73 -1.90 1.04
N LEU A 55 -9.81 -1.19 0.41
CA LEU A 55 -8.43 -1.07 0.88
C LEU A 55 -8.29 0.25 1.64
N ALA A 56 -7.81 0.18 2.88
CA ALA A 56 -7.49 1.34 3.69
C ALA A 56 -6.04 1.32 4.15
N ILE A 57 -5.36 2.46 4.01
CA ILE A 57 -3.98 2.67 4.43
C ILE A 57 -3.97 3.85 5.40
N ARG A 58 -3.31 3.68 6.55
CA ARG A 58 -3.22 4.73 7.58
C ARG A 58 -1.79 4.90 8.06
N LEU A 59 -1.39 6.16 8.19
CA LEU A 59 -0.14 6.62 8.81
C LEU A 59 -0.48 7.45 10.05
N PRO A 60 -0.61 6.83 11.24
CA PRO A 60 -1.09 7.51 12.44
C PRO A 60 -0.27 8.76 12.82
N ARG A 61 1.05 8.75 12.60
CA ARG A 61 1.93 9.87 12.95
C ARG A 61 1.71 11.11 12.08
N HIS A 62 1.26 10.93 10.84
CA HIS A 62 1.02 12.03 9.90
C HIS A 62 -0.45 12.45 9.84
N ASN A 63 -1.32 11.80 10.63
CA ASN A 63 -2.78 11.88 10.48
C ASN A 63 -3.23 11.69 9.02
N ALA A 64 -2.45 10.92 8.25
CA ALA A 64 -2.69 10.67 6.84
C ALA A 64 -3.41 9.32 6.70
N ALA A 65 -4.46 9.31 5.90
CA ALA A 65 -5.24 8.13 5.62
C ALA A 65 -5.71 8.17 4.17
N TRP A 66 -5.77 7.00 3.57
CA TRP A 66 -6.35 6.79 2.26
C TRP A 66 -7.25 5.56 2.33
N GLN A 67 -8.41 5.62 1.68
CA GLN A 67 -9.33 4.52 1.61
C GLN A 67 -10.08 4.57 0.28
N GLU A 68 -10.07 3.47 -0.45
CA GLU A 68 -10.79 3.34 -1.73
C GLU A 68 -11.33 1.94 -1.91
N THR A 69 -12.38 1.82 -2.74
CA THR A 69 -12.86 0.53 -3.22
C THR A 69 -12.12 0.18 -4.50
N ILE A 70 -11.37 -0.92 -4.47
CA ILE A 70 -10.62 -1.44 -5.61
C ILE A 70 -11.34 -2.67 -6.18
N ASP A 71 -11.31 -2.82 -7.51
CA ASP A 71 -11.90 -3.97 -8.21
C ASP A 71 -10.78 -4.96 -8.58
N VAL A 72 -10.71 -6.08 -7.87
CA VAL A 72 -9.67 -7.10 -8.05
C VAL A 72 -10.19 -8.19 -8.98
N LYS A 73 -9.74 -8.19 -10.23
CA LYS A 73 -10.09 -9.21 -11.24
C LYS A 73 -9.00 -10.27 -11.44
N GLY A 74 -7.80 -10.03 -10.93
CA GLY A 74 -6.62 -10.84 -11.20
C GLY A 74 -5.44 -10.43 -10.32
N GLU A 75 -4.27 -10.23 -10.90
CA GLU A 75 -3.17 -9.59 -10.19
C GLU A 75 -3.42 -8.07 -10.16
N THR A 76 -3.42 -7.49 -8.96
CA THR A 76 -3.67 -6.06 -8.75
C THR A 76 -2.56 -5.51 -7.88
N HIS A 77 -1.90 -4.47 -8.36
CA HIS A 77 -0.78 -3.82 -7.70
C HIS A 77 -1.22 -2.45 -7.20
N VAL A 78 -0.88 -2.15 -5.95
CA VAL A 78 -1.17 -0.85 -5.32
C VAL A 78 0.15 -0.25 -4.87
N GLY A 79 0.57 0.82 -5.53
CA GLY A 79 1.75 1.59 -5.18
C GLY A 79 1.36 2.68 -4.19
N VAL A 80 2.10 2.79 -3.09
CA VAL A 80 1.83 3.76 -2.03
C VAL A 80 3.11 4.51 -1.74
N SER A 81 3.10 5.82 -1.98
CA SER A 81 4.19 6.74 -1.62
C SER A 81 3.70 7.77 -0.61
N LEU A 82 4.63 8.29 0.19
CA LEU A 82 4.41 9.40 1.09
C LEU A 82 5.07 10.65 0.50
N SER A 83 4.28 11.66 0.16
CA SER A 83 4.82 12.91 -0.34
C SER A 83 5.58 13.67 0.77
N ALA A 84 6.44 14.61 0.38
CA ALA A 84 7.15 15.46 1.34
C ALA A 84 6.22 16.31 2.22
N SER A 85 4.96 16.54 1.79
CA SER A 85 3.92 17.21 2.59
C SER A 85 3.20 16.28 3.58
N GLY A 86 3.58 15.00 3.64
CA GLY A 86 2.95 14.00 4.50
C GLY A 86 1.62 13.47 3.95
N THR A 87 1.38 13.60 2.64
CA THR A 87 0.16 13.09 1.98
C THR A 87 0.42 11.74 1.35
N LEU A 88 -0.53 10.81 1.45
CA LEU A 88 -0.45 9.53 0.76
C LEU A 88 -0.79 9.71 -0.73
N GLU A 89 0.13 9.29 -1.58
CA GLU A 89 -0.06 9.18 -3.02
C GLU A 89 -0.22 7.69 -3.35
N VAL A 90 -1.37 7.32 -3.90
CA VAL A 90 -1.74 5.92 -4.15
C VAL A 90 -2.08 5.73 -5.61
N THR A 91 -1.48 4.70 -6.22
CA THR A 91 -1.75 4.29 -7.60
C THR A 91 -2.17 2.83 -7.61
N VAL A 92 -3.19 2.49 -8.40
CA VAL A 92 -3.69 1.11 -8.56
C VAL A 92 -3.51 0.69 -10.01
N GLU A 93 -2.85 -0.43 -10.24
CA GLU A 93 -2.56 -0.98 -11.56
C GLU A 93 -2.92 -2.46 -11.68
N ASP A 94 -3.22 -2.89 -12.90
CA ASP A 94 -3.46 -4.30 -13.27
C ASP A 94 -2.17 -5.03 -13.70
N ARG A 95 -1.00 -4.37 -13.56
CA ARG A 95 0.33 -4.90 -13.87
C ARG A 95 1.35 -4.48 -12.80
N PRO A 96 2.49 -5.19 -12.68
CA PRO A 96 3.53 -4.82 -11.73
C PRO A 96 4.15 -3.45 -12.04
N PHE A 97 4.42 -2.66 -10.99
CA PHE A 97 5.19 -1.43 -11.10
C PHE A 97 6.62 -1.73 -11.57
N ARG A 98 7.15 -0.85 -12.43
CA ARG A 98 8.54 -0.89 -12.87
C ARG A 98 9.38 -0.01 -11.94
N TYR A 99 10.31 -0.61 -11.23
CA TYR A 99 11.33 0.11 -10.48
C TYR A 99 12.51 0.38 -11.41
N ALA A 100 12.99 1.63 -11.43
CA ALA A 100 14.12 2.07 -12.25
C ALA A 100 15.45 1.94 -11.51
#